data_AF-N1PKC3-F1
#
_entry.id   AF-N1PKC3-F1
#
_cell.length_a   1.000
_cell.length_b   1.000
_cell.length_c   1.000
_cell.angle_alpha   90.00
_cell.angle_beta   90.00
_cell.angle_gamma   90.00
#
_symmetry.space_group_name_H-M   'P 1'
#
loop_
_entity.id
_entity.type
_entity.pdbx_description
1 polymer ?
#
loop_
_entity_poly.entity_id
_entity_poly.type
_entity_poly.pdbx_seq_one_letter_code
_entity_poly.pdbx_strand_id
1 'polypeptide(L)'
;MPDKYEALKAEFQSTPNVHILENGHFVSRSSDWIMYAVPAAHIDSSVALFGPSTKMGAIVGGQTSTKAPEIEAFEKHLPKDVEIVSCHSLHGPGVNPKGQPLVIISHRASGKSVDLVQRILSSFESKFVPLTAEKHDRITADTQAVTHLAFLSMGTAWQANNQFPWETERYVGGIENVKINLMMRIYANKWHVYAGLAILNPAAKKQIRQYAESVTELYKLMLAGQGKELRERIHAARDAVFGAPKPEGDVLLQDELLDRFSLGDKPAQRVKNNHLSLLAMVDCWWKLNIVPYDHMICSTPLFRLWLGITEYVYRNETLLQECITTAIEDKSFRADDLEFTFAARDWSERVQLGHMDGYREKFEKIQSYFAPRFQEANKIGNEMIKTIEESLKSRRQNELA
;
A
#
# COMPACT_ATOMS: atom_id res chain seq x y z
N MET A 1 27.24 4.09 -9.39
CA MET A 1 26.56 4.93 -10.41
C MET A 1 27.54 5.74 -11.29
N PRO A 2 28.71 5.20 -11.60
CA PRO A 2 29.33 5.38 -12.92
C PRO A 2 29.06 4.19 -13.87
N ASP A 3 28.71 3.04 -13.30
CA ASP A 3 28.83 1.72 -13.97
C ASP A 3 27.82 1.49 -15.10
N LYS A 4 26.76 2.30 -15.19
CA LYS A 4 25.73 2.23 -16.25
C LYS A 4 25.78 3.38 -17.24
N TYR A 5 26.74 4.29 -17.12
CA TYR A 5 26.77 5.52 -17.91
C TYR A 5 26.76 5.25 -19.42
N GLU A 6 27.68 4.42 -19.92
CA GLU A 6 27.76 4.09 -21.35
C GLU A 6 26.52 3.35 -21.86
N ALA A 7 25.96 2.44 -21.05
CA ALA A 7 24.75 1.70 -21.39
C ALA A 7 23.53 2.64 -21.50
N LEU A 8 23.34 3.54 -20.55
CA LEU A 8 22.24 4.52 -20.57
C LEU A 8 22.42 5.52 -21.72
N LYS A 9 23.65 5.96 -21.98
CA LYS A 9 23.95 6.86 -23.09
C LYS A 9 23.59 6.22 -24.45
N ALA A 10 23.88 4.93 -24.62
CA ALA A 10 23.47 4.18 -25.79
C ALA A 10 21.94 4.00 -25.86
N GLU A 11 21.30 3.64 -24.74
CA GLU A 11 19.85 3.44 -24.66
C GLU A 11 19.05 4.69 -25.05
N PHE A 12 19.48 5.87 -24.57
CA PHE A 12 18.78 7.13 -24.79
C PHE A 12 19.34 7.96 -25.97
N GLN A 13 20.29 7.43 -26.76
CA GLN A 13 20.94 8.16 -27.85
C GLN A 13 19.95 8.71 -28.88
N SER A 14 18.87 7.99 -29.14
CA SER A 14 17.84 8.36 -30.11
C SER A 14 16.67 9.15 -29.51
N THR A 15 16.66 9.39 -28.20
CA THR A 15 15.57 10.11 -27.53
C THR A 15 15.88 11.61 -27.46
N PRO A 16 15.19 12.45 -28.24
CA PRO A 16 15.45 13.89 -28.23
C PRO A 16 15.20 14.48 -26.83
N ASN A 17 16.03 15.44 -26.41
CA ASN A 17 15.96 16.14 -25.12
C ASN A 17 16.29 15.30 -23.87
N VAL A 18 16.73 14.04 -24.02
CA VAL A 18 17.27 13.25 -22.90
C VAL A 18 18.79 13.23 -22.98
N HIS A 19 19.44 13.80 -21.98
CA HIS A 19 20.89 13.90 -21.90
C HIS A 19 21.39 13.14 -20.67
N ILE A 20 22.19 12.10 -20.89
CA ILE A 20 22.80 11.32 -19.81
C ILE A 20 24.10 12.01 -19.38
N LEU A 21 24.22 12.30 -18.08
CA LEU A 21 25.40 12.91 -17.48
C LEU A 21 26.15 11.89 -16.60
N GLU A 22 27.45 12.09 -16.45
CA GLU A 22 28.34 11.13 -15.78
C GLU A 22 28.00 10.89 -14.30
N ASN A 23 27.48 11.92 -13.61
CA ASN A 23 27.12 11.83 -12.20
C ASN A 23 26.13 12.94 -11.78
N GLY A 24 25.63 12.84 -10.54
CA GLY A 24 24.67 13.78 -9.98
C GLY A 24 25.20 15.20 -9.77
N HIS A 25 26.52 15.43 -9.71
CA HIS A 25 27.06 16.80 -9.62
C HIS A 25 26.86 17.58 -10.91
N PHE A 26 27.01 16.91 -12.06
CA PHE A 26 26.78 17.54 -13.37
C PHE A 26 25.30 17.80 -13.62
N VAL A 27 24.42 16.89 -13.18
CA VAL A 27 22.97 17.10 -13.19
C VAL A 27 22.61 18.31 -12.32
N SER A 28 23.08 18.33 -11.07
CA SER A 28 22.68 19.34 -10.09
C SER A 28 23.10 20.77 -10.47
N ARG A 29 24.27 20.94 -11.09
CA ARG A 29 24.77 22.27 -11.48
C ARG A 29 24.13 22.84 -12.75
N SER A 30 23.52 21.99 -13.58
CA SER A 30 22.95 22.35 -14.88
C SER A 30 21.42 22.42 -14.89
N SER A 31 20.77 22.03 -13.79
CA SER A 31 19.31 21.89 -13.72
C SER A 31 18.66 23.03 -12.94
N ASP A 32 17.56 23.57 -13.47
CA ASP A 32 16.67 24.50 -12.75
C ASP A 32 15.66 23.78 -11.85
N TRP A 33 15.36 22.51 -12.18
CA TRP A 33 14.53 21.63 -11.37
C TRP A 33 15.17 20.23 -11.29
N ILE A 34 15.29 19.68 -10.09
CA ILE A 34 15.95 18.40 -9.82
C ILE A 34 14.98 17.49 -9.07
N MET A 35 14.85 16.25 -9.53
CA MET A 35 14.05 15.21 -8.88
C MET A 35 14.95 14.06 -8.42
N TYR A 36 15.02 13.82 -7.11
CA TYR A 36 15.65 12.62 -6.56
C TYR A 36 14.68 11.43 -6.62
N ALA A 37 14.93 10.51 -7.56
CA ALA A 37 14.17 9.27 -7.75
C ALA A 37 14.99 8.05 -7.31
N VAL A 38 15.42 8.05 -6.05
CA VAL A 38 16.22 6.97 -5.43
C VAL A 38 15.40 6.24 -4.36
N PRO A 39 15.77 5.00 -3.98
CA PRO A 39 15.16 4.34 -2.82
C PRO A 39 15.26 5.23 -1.57
N ALA A 40 14.22 5.25 -0.75
CA ALA A 40 14.17 6.12 0.44
C ALA A 40 15.36 5.91 1.40
N ALA A 41 15.89 4.69 1.50
CA ALA A 41 17.09 4.39 2.29
C ALA A 41 18.39 5.07 1.78
N HIS A 42 18.39 5.55 0.54
CA HIS A 42 19.54 6.20 -0.10
C HIS A 42 19.34 7.70 -0.30
N ILE A 43 18.23 8.27 0.18
CA ILE A 43 17.95 9.69 -0.04
C ILE A 43 18.98 10.57 0.69
N ASP A 44 19.27 10.31 1.96
CA ASP A 44 20.25 11.09 2.74
C ASP A 44 21.64 11.04 2.10
N SER A 45 22.15 9.86 1.75
CA SER A 45 23.47 9.74 1.13
C SER A 45 23.54 10.34 -0.27
N SER A 46 22.47 10.24 -1.07
CA SER A 46 22.42 10.83 -2.41
C SER A 46 22.42 12.35 -2.37
N VAL A 47 21.61 12.93 -1.48
CA VAL A 47 21.52 14.38 -1.30
C VAL A 47 22.80 14.91 -0.65
N ALA A 48 23.39 14.21 0.32
CA ALA A 48 24.67 14.58 0.91
C ALA A 48 25.78 14.70 -0.15
N LEU A 49 25.80 13.77 -1.10
CA LEU A 49 26.81 13.75 -2.14
C LEU A 49 26.56 14.81 -3.22
N PHE A 50 25.33 14.92 -3.74
CA PHE A 50 25.06 15.74 -4.94
C PHE A 50 24.38 17.08 -4.66
N GLY A 51 23.62 17.19 -3.56
CA GLY A 51 22.86 18.37 -3.16
C GLY A 51 23.68 19.66 -3.02
N PRO A 52 24.91 19.63 -2.46
CA PRO A 52 25.76 20.83 -2.40
C PRO A 52 26.15 21.41 -3.76
N SER A 53 26.01 20.64 -4.85
CA SER A 53 26.29 21.10 -6.23
C SER A 53 25.08 21.73 -6.93
N THR A 54 23.94 21.86 -6.25
CA THR A 54 22.72 22.44 -6.80
C THR A 54 22.91 23.91 -7.17
N LYS A 55 22.42 24.29 -8.36
CA LYS A 55 22.40 25.67 -8.84
C LYS A 55 21.60 26.59 -7.90
N MET A 56 22.10 27.80 -7.66
CA MET A 56 21.40 28.84 -6.89
C MET A 56 19.99 29.08 -7.43
N GLY A 57 19.00 29.11 -6.54
CA GLY A 57 17.59 29.34 -6.88
C GLY A 57 16.90 28.18 -7.61
N ALA A 58 17.56 27.04 -7.79
CA ALA A 58 16.93 25.86 -8.35
C ALA A 58 15.88 25.25 -7.39
N ILE A 59 14.98 24.46 -7.96
CA ILE A 59 13.95 23.74 -7.22
C ILE A 59 14.38 22.28 -7.09
N VAL A 60 14.38 21.75 -5.87
CA VAL A 60 14.70 20.34 -5.59
C VAL A 60 13.46 19.64 -5.03
N GLY A 61 13.21 18.44 -5.51
CA GLY A 61 12.19 17.56 -4.99
C GLY A 61 12.65 16.12 -4.93
N GLY A 62 11.94 15.30 -4.18
CA GLY A 62 12.04 13.86 -4.28
C GLY A 62 10.69 13.21 -4.60
N GLN A 63 10.75 11.94 -4.99
CA GLN A 63 9.59 11.10 -5.29
C GLN A 63 9.52 9.87 -4.39
N THR A 64 10.21 9.88 -3.24
CA THR A 64 10.22 8.73 -2.31
C THR A 64 8.83 8.44 -1.74
N SER A 65 8.57 7.24 -1.23
CA SER A 65 7.24 6.92 -0.67
C SER A 65 6.99 7.48 0.73
N THR A 66 8.03 7.99 1.41
CA THR A 66 7.98 8.55 2.77
C THR A 66 8.71 9.88 2.78
N LYS A 67 8.08 10.94 3.28
CA LYS A 67 8.59 12.30 3.18
C LYS A 67 9.48 12.73 4.32
N ALA A 68 9.28 12.21 5.53
CA ALA A 68 10.12 12.53 6.69
C ALA A 68 11.63 12.40 6.40
N PRO A 69 12.18 11.25 5.94
CA PRO A 69 13.61 11.13 5.66
C PRO A 69 14.07 11.97 4.45
N GLU A 70 13.17 12.20 3.48
CA GLU A 70 13.46 13.02 2.30
C GLU A 70 13.62 14.49 2.69
N ILE A 71 12.68 15.03 3.47
CA ILE A 71 12.72 16.40 3.97
C ILE A 71 13.89 16.60 4.91
N GLU A 72 14.18 15.64 5.80
CA GLU A 72 15.35 15.69 6.68
C GLU A 72 16.66 15.77 5.89
N ALA A 73 16.81 14.93 4.85
CA ALA A 73 17.97 14.97 3.97
C ALA A 73 18.10 16.31 3.24
N PHE A 74 16.98 16.86 2.75
CA PHE A 74 16.97 18.14 2.07
C PHE A 74 17.35 19.30 2.98
N GLU A 75 16.78 19.39 4.17
CA GLU A 75 17.11 20.45 5.13
C GLU A 75 18.57 20.36 5.63
N LYS A 76 19.10 19.14 5.75
CA LYS A 76 20.46 18.89 6.23
C LYS A 76 21.54 19.24 5.20
N HIS A 77 21.32 18.92 3.92
CA HIS A 77 22.38 18.90 2.91
C HIS A 77 22.19 19.92 1.78
N LEU A 78 20.99 20.43 1.54
CA LEU A 78 20.77 21.42 0.48
C LEU A 78 21.16 22.82 0.93
N PRO A 79 21.73 23.64 0.01
CA PRO A 79 21.95 25.06 0.26
C PRO A 79 20.68 25.82 0.70
N LYS A 80 20.81 26.95 1.41
CA LYS A 80 19.65 27.72 1.90
C LYS A 80 18.92 28.51 0.81
N ASP A 81 19.59 28.74 -0.30
CA ASP A 81 19.15 29.49 -1.47
C ASP A 81 18.46 28.62 -2.55
N VAL A 82 18.21 27.35 -2.24
CA VAL A 82 17.38 26.46 -3.08
C VAL A 82 16.00 26.27 -2.49
N GLU A 83 15.03 26.10 -3.39
CA GLU A 83 13.65 25.84 -3.03
C GLU A 83 13.33 24.34 -3.03
N ILE A 84 12.42 23.91 -2.15
CA ILE A 84 12.06 22.50 -1.97
C ILE A 84 10.59 22.28 -2.30
N VAL A 85 10.33 21.61 -3.44
CA VAL A 85 9.01 21.17 -3.87
C VAL A 85 9.08 19.69 -4.23
N SER A 86 8.60 18.84 -3.32
CA SER A 86 8.60 17.39 -3.50
C SER A 86 7.27 16.89 -4.03
N CYS A 87 7.26 15.65 -4.52
CA CYS A 87 6.04 15.03 -4.99
C CYS A 87 5.96 13.56 -4.57
N HIS A 88 4.79 12.95 -4.74
CA HIS A 88 4.65 11.51 -4.67
C HIS A 88 3.47 11.08 -5.54
N SER A 89 3.78 10.33 -6.61
CA SER A 89 2.74 9.70 -7.40
C SER A 89 2.22 8.46 -6.69
N LEU A 90 0.92 8.39 -6.41
CA LEU A 90 0.31 7.33 -5.60
C LEU A 90 -0.11 6.11 -6.44
N HIS A 91 0.74 5.75 -7.40
CA HIS A 91 0.58 4.55 -8.22
C HIS A 91 1.94 3.88 -8.46
N GLY A 92 1.89 2.57 -8.75
CA GLY A 92 3.08 1.80 -9.09
C GLY A 92 3.56 2.07 -10.53
N PRO A 93 4.76 1.58 -10.88
CA PRO A 93 5.26 1.60 -12.26
C PRO A 93 4.32 0.82 -13.18
N GLY A 94 4.16 1.28 -14.42
CA GLY A 94 3.30 0.65 -15.43
C GLY A 94 1.80 1.00 -15.33
N VAL A 95 1.39 1.81 -14.35
CA VAL A 95 0.03 2.36 -14.26
C VAL A 95 -0.02 3.69 -15.02
N ASN A 96 -1.08 3.91 -15.80
CA ASN A 96 -1.32 5.18 -16.47
C ASN A 96 -1.59 6.27 -15.40
N PRO A 97 -0.81 7.37 -15.36
CA PRO A 97 -0.93 8.41 -14.35
C PRO A 97 -2.20 9.28 -14.50
N LYS A 98 -2.90 9.21 -15.63
CA LYS A 98 -4.07 10.03 -15.93
C LYS A 98 -5.17 9.86 -14.89
N GLY A 99 -5.55 10.96 -14.25
CA GLY A 99 -6.56 11.01 -13.18
C GLY A 99 -6.13 10.36 -11.87
N GLN A 100 -4.92 9.79 -11.78
CA GLN A 100 -4.37 9.26 -10.53
C GLN A 100 -3.90 10.42 -9.64
N PRO A 101 -3.96 10.28 -8.30
CA PRO A 101 -3.51 11.33 -7.41
C PRO A 101 -1.98 11.48 -7.42
N LEU A 102 -1.52 12.70 -7.66
CA LEU A 102 -0.12 13.10 -7.56
C LEU A 102 0.00 14.14 -6.44
N VAL A 103 0.62 13.74 -5.33
CA VAL A 103 0.80 14.63 -4.19
C VAL A 103 1.88 15.65 -4.51
N ILE A 104 1.62 16.93 -4.22
CA ILE A 104 2.59 18.03 -4.30
C ILE A 104 2.84 18.56 -2.89
N ILE A 105 4.12 18.65 -2.50
CA ILE A 105 4.55 19.07 -1.18
C ILE A 105 5.44 20.30 -1.31
N SER A 106 4.86 21.45 -1.01
CA SER A 106 5.62 22.70 -0.84
C SER A 106 6.19 22.72 0.58
N HIS A 107 7.49 22.49 0.72
CA HIS A 107 8.16 22.50 2.03
C HIS A 107 8.83 23.84 2.30
N ARG A 108 9.71 24.26 1.39
CA ARG A 108 10.48 25.52 1.47
C ARG A 108 10.56 26.15 0.08
N ALA A 109 9.43 26.67 -0.40
CA ALA A 109 9.33 27.16 -1.77
C ALA A 109 8.34 28.32 -1.89
N SER A 110 8.55 29.15 -2.92
CA SER A 110 7.61 30.19 -3.31
C SER A 110 6.45 29.60 -4.12
N GLY A 111 5.32 30.30 -4.17
CA GLY A 111 4.17 29.89 -5.00
C GLY A 111 4.54 29.74 -6.48
N LYS A 112 5.43 30.60 -6.99
CA LYS A 112 5.91 30.55 -8.38
C LYS A 112 6.61 29.22 -8.71
N SER A 113 7.41 28.70 -7.79
CA SER A 113 8.09 27.41 -7.97
C SER A 113 7.15 26.24 -7.88
N VAL A 114 6.16 26.29 -6.99
CA VAL A 114 5.09 25.28 -6.95
C VAL A 114 4.32 25.25 -8.27
N ASP A 115 3.96 26.40 -8.81
CA ASP A 115 3.27 26.53 -10.11
C ASP A 115 4.13 26.00 -11.27
N LEU A 116 5.44 26.27 -11.24
CA LEU A 116 6.37 25.76 -12.24
C LEU A 116 6.44 24.22 -12.19
N VAL A 117 6.60 23.63 -11.00
CA VAL A 117 6.63 22.18 -10.83
C VAL A 117 5.32 21.54 -11.28
N GLN A 118 4.17 22.12 -10.91
CA GLN A 118 2.86 21.65 -11.38
C GLN A 118 2.73 21.73 -12.90
N ARG A 119 3.26 22.78 -13.54
CA ARG A 119 3.27 22.92 -15.00
C ARG A 119 4.15 21.87 -15.68
N ILE A 120 5.30 21.55 -15.10
CA ILE A 120 6.17 20.49 -15.64
C ILE A 120 5.47 19.13 -15.53
N LEU A 121 4.86 18.86 -14.37
CA LEU A 121 4.16 17.61 -14.08
C LEU A 121 2.77 17.50 -14.73
N SER A 122 2.25 18.55 -15.36
CA SER A 122 0.89 18.54 -15.95
C SER A 122 0.77 17.56 -17.12
N SER A 123 1.91 17.22 -17.75
CA SER A 123 2.00 16.21 -18.80
C SER A 123 1.53 14.81 -18.36
N PHE A 124 1.49 14.54 -17.05
CA PHE A 124 0.99 13.28 -16.50
C PHE A 124 -0.54 13.20 -16.45
N GLU A 125 -1.25 14.32 -16.63
CA GLU A 125 -2.71 14.42 -16.49
C GLU A 125 -3.22 13.88 -15.14
N SER A 126 -2.36 13.88 -14.11
CA SER A 126 -2.68 13.45 -12.76
C SER A 126 -3.50 14.50 -12.04
N LYS A 127 -4.25 14.08 -11.02
CA LYS A 127 -4.95 14.98 -10.11
C LYS A 127 -3.97 15.45 -9.03
N PHE A 128 -3.56 16.72 -9.06
CA PHE A 128 -2.68 17.26 -8.03
C PHE A 128 -3.38 17.33 -6.67
N VAL A 129 -2.69 16.86 -5.63
CA VAL A 129 -3.17 16.87 -4.24
C VAL A 129 -2.14 17.60 -3.37
N PRO A 130 -2.37 18.88 -3.02
CA PRO A 130 -1.43 19.62 -2.18
C PRO A 130 -1.47 19.11 -0.74
N LEU A 131 -0.32 18.70 -0.19
CA LEU A 131 -0.17 18.27 1.20
C LEU A 131 1.14 18.76 1.81
N THR A 132 1.16 18.92 3.12
CA THR A 132 2.42 19.02 3.89
C THR A 132 3.06 17.64 4.00
N ALA A 133 4.38 17.55 4.16
CA ALA A 133 5.11 16.29 4.36
C ALA A 133 4.53 15.44 5.51
N GLU A 134 4.20 16.07 6.65
CA GLU A 134 3.62 15.41 7.83
C GLU A 134 2.26 14.78 7.54
N LYS A 135 1.33 15.55 6.95
CA LYS A 135 0.03 15.05 6.52
C LYS A 135 0.15 13.93 5.49
N HIS A 136 1.06 14.07 4.52
CA HIS A 136 1.34 13.01 3.55
C HIS A 136 1.73 11.71 4.25
N ASP A 137 2.72 11.74 5.15
CA ASP A 137 3.19 10.53 5.82
C ASP A 137 2.13 9.94 6.74
N ARG A 138 1.31 10.77 7.39
CA ARG A 138 0.17 10.27 8.16
C ARG A 138 -0.84 9.53 7.27
N ILE A 139 -1.23 10.14 6.16
CA ILE A 139 -2.20 9.57 5.23
C ILE A 139 -1.68 8.29 4.57
N THR A 140 -0.41 8.24 4.15
CA THR A 140 0.17 7.02 3.57
C THR A 140 0.30 5.90 4.60
N ALA A 141 0.59 6.22 5.86
CA ALA A 141 0.53 5.22 6.92
C ALA A 141 -0.89 4.65 7.06
N ASP A 142 -1.90 5.52 7.21
CA ASP A 142 -3.30 5.16 7.43
C ASP A 142 -3.91 4.34 6.27
N THR A 143 -3.41 4.54 5.04
CA THR A 143 -3.96 3.90 3.83
C THR A 143 -3.14 2.73 3.28
N GLN A 144 -1.86 2.59 3.66
CA GLN A 144 -0.98 1.60 3.03
C GLN A 144 -0.28 0.68 4.03
N ALA A 145 0.11 1.16 5.21
CA ALA A 145 0.99 0.40 6.10
C ALA A 145 0.37 -0.93 6.55
N VAL A 146 -0.84 -0.88 7.10
CA VAL A 146 -1.54 -2.08 7.60
C VAL A 146 -2.00 -2.96 6.45
N THR A 147 -2.45 -2.36 5.35
CA THR A 147 -2.83 -3.09 4.13
C THR A 147 -1.66 -3.93 3.60
N HIS A 148 -0.47 -3.35 3.49
CA HIS A 148 0.72 -4.09 3.07
C HIS A 148 1.07 -5.19 4.07
N LEU A 149 1.05 -4.90 5.37
CA LEU A 149 1.34 -5.87 6.43
C LEU A 149 0.41 -7.08 6.38
N ALA A 150 -0.90 -6.85 6.17
CA ALA A 150 -1.89 -7.93 6.07
C ALA A 150 -1.52 -8.92 4.96
N PHE A 151 -1.25 -8.42 3.75
CA PHE A 151 -0.90 -9.28 2.61
C PHE A 151 0.49 -9.92 2.71
N LEU A 152 1.47 -9.22 3.28
CA LEU A 152 2.77 -9.80 3.60
C LEU A 152 2.62 -10.98 4.56
N SER A 153 1.74 -10.82 5.56
CA SER A 153 1.43 -11.86 6.54
C SER A 153 0.70 -13.05 5.91
N MET A 154 -0.24 -12.81 4.98
CA MET A 154 -0.90 -13.88 4.21
C MET A 154 0.12 -14.69 3.39
N GLY A 155 0.98 -14.02 2.62
CA GLY A 155 1.99 -14.73 1.82
C GLY A 155 2.98 -15.51 2.68
N THR A 156 3.33 -15.00 3.87
CA THR A 156 4.17 -15.73 4.83
C THR A 156 3.46 -16.96 5.35
N ALA A 157 2.18 -16.85 5.72
CA ALA A 157 1.41 -17.96 6.28
C ALA A 157 1.22 -19.08 5.25
N TRP A 158 0.86 -18.74 4.01
CA TRP A 158 0.74 -19.72 2.93
C TRP A 158 2.09 -20.37 2.60
N GLN A 159 3.18 -19.61 2.58
CA GLN A 159 4.52 -20.17 2.38
C GLN A 159 4.93 -21.11 3.53
N ALA A 160 4.61 -20.76 4.78
CA ALA A 160 4.90 -21.58 5.95
C ALA A 160 4.13 -22.92 5.95
N ASN A 161 2.86 -22.88 5.51
CA ASN A 161 2.05 -24.07 5.31
C ASN A 161 2.39 -24.88 4.04
N ASN A 162 3.33 -24.39 3.22
CA ASN A 162 3.64 -24.94 1.89
C ASN A 162 2.38 -25.08 1.01
N GLN A 163 1.56 -24.03 0.99
CA GLN A 163 0.29 -24.00 0.29
C GLN A 163 0.25 -22.90 -0.76
N PHE A 164 -0.34 -23.24 -1.89
CA PHE A 164 -0.76 -22.29 -2.90
C PHE A 164 -2.27 -22.08 -2.76
N PRO A 165 -2.73 -20.87 -2.41
CA PRO A 165 -4.15 -20.66 -2.09
C PRO A 165 -5.07 -20.89 -3.30
N TRP A 166 -4.61 -20.65 -4.53
CA TRP A 166 -5.37 -20.95 -5.74
C TRP A 166 -5.46 -22.46 -6.08
N GLU A 167 -4.67 -23.31 -5.42
CA GLU A 167 -4.72 -24.78 -5.57
C GLU A 167 -5.54 -25.44 -4.47
N THR A 168 -6.03 -24.67 -3.50
CA THR A 168 -6.78 -25.19 -2.37
C THR A 168 -8.23 -24.70 -2.43
N GLU A 169 -9.19 -25.62 -2.55
CA GLU A 169 -10.62 -25.30 -2.73
C GLU A 169 -11.17 -24.28 -1.72
N ARG A 170 -10.65 -24.29 -0.48
CA ARG A 170 -11.05 -23.41 0.62
C ARG A 170 -10.70 -21.92 0.43
N TYR A 171 -9.82 -21.59 -0.51
CA TYR A 171 -9.39 -20.21 -0.80
C TYR A 171 -9.82 -19.73 -2.20
N VAL A 172 -10.68 -20.48 -2.90
CA VAL A 172 -11.14 -20.08 -4.24
C VAL A 172 -12.49 -19.37 -4.17
N GLY A 173 -12.59 -18.20 -4.82
CA GLY A 173 -13.84 -17.44 -4.94
C GLY A 173 -13.95 -16.19 -4.06
N GLY A 174 -14.86 -15.29 -4.44
CA GLY A 174 -15.25 -14.09 -3.68
C GLY A 174 -14.10 -13.27 -3.09
N ILE A 175 -14.16 -13.08 -1.77
CA ILE A 175 -13.20 -12.28 -0.98
C ILE A 175 -11.77 -12.85 -1.06
N GLU A 176 -11.62 -14.17 -1.16
CA GLU A 176 -10.32 -14.83 -1.16
C GLU A 176 -9.56 -14.55 -2.45
N ASN A 177 -10.25 -14.47 -3.59
CA ASN A 177 -9.67 -14.06 -4.86
C ASN A 177 -9.04 -12.66 -4.79
N VAL A 178 -9.73 -11.71 -4.14
CA VAL A 178 -9.18 -10.36 -3.93
C VAL A 178 -7.91 -10.43 -3.08
N LYS A 179 -7.92 -11.20 -1.98
CA LYS A 179 -6.76 -11.38 -1.10
C LYS A 179 -5.56 -11.97 -1.83
N ILE A 180 -5.77 -13.03 -2.62
CA ILE A 180 -4.71 -13.71 -3.37
C ILE A 180 -4.10 -12.75 -4.40
N ASN A 181 -4.94 -12.08 -5.21
CA ASN A 181 -4.47 -11.16 -6.25
C ASN A 181 -3.68 -9.98 -5.65
N LEU A 182 -4.15 -9.42 -4.54
CA LEU A 182 -3.46 -8.33 -3.85
C LEU A 182 -2.14 -8.78 -3.21
N MET A 183 -2.11 -9.97 -2.60
CA MET A 183 -0.88 -10.58 -2.08
C MET A 183 0.15 -10.81 -3.19
N MET A 184 -0.26 -11.45 -4.29
CA MET A 184 0.62 -11.70 -5.44
C MET A 184 1.18 -10.41 -6.02
N ARG A 185 0.36 -9.37 -6.12
CA ARG A 185 0.79 -8.04 -6.58
C ARG A 185 1.85 -7.44 -5.65
N ILE A 186 1.74 -7.63 -4.34
CA ILE A 186 2.75 -7.13 -3.40
C ILE A 186 4.07 -7.86 -3.59
N TYR A 187 4.06 -9.19 -3.60
CA TYR A 187 5.27 -10.00 -3.76
C TYR A 187 5.87 -9.93 -5.17
N ALA A 188 5.11 -9.54 -6.21
CA ALA A 188 5.65 -9.28 -7.54
C ALA A 188 6.47 -7.97 -7.65
N ASN A 189 6.44 -7.13 -6.61
CA ASN A 189 7.16 -5.84 -6.57
C ASN A 189 8.45 -5.92 -5.74
N LYS A 190 9.20 -4.81 -5.69
CA LYS A 190 10.47 -4.73 -4.96
C LYS A 190 10.24 -4.51 -3.46
N TRP A 191 10.93 -5.30 -2.64
CA TRP A 191 10.83 -5.27 -1.17
C TRP A 191 11.03 -3.87 -0.57
N HIS A 192 11.96 -3.09 -1.12
CA HIS A 192 12.38 -1.79 -0.57
C HIS A 192 11.28 -0.72 -0.64
N VAL A 193 10.29 -0.89 -1.52
CA VAL A 193 9.10 -0.02 -1.58
C VAL A 193 8.27 -0.17 -0.30
N TYR A 194 8.04 -1.41 0.11
CA TYR A 194 7.25 -1.73 1.31
C TYR A 194 8.03 -1.48 2.59
N ALA A 195 9.31 -1.89 2.62
CA ALA A 195 10.18 -1.69 3.78
C ALA A 195 10.42 -0.21 4.05
N GLY A 196 10.64 0.60 3.01
CA GLY A 196 10.85 2.04 3.13
C GLY A 196 9.66 2.74 3.80
N LEU A 197 8.44 2.43 3.38
CA LEU A 197 7.24 2.97 4.03
C LEU A 197 7.12 2.46 5.48
N ALA A 198 7.19 1.13 5.67
CA ALA A 198 6.93 0.52 6.98
C ALA A 198 7.93 0.95 8.06
N ILE A 199 9.22 1.02 7.72
CA ILE A 199 10.31 1.28 8.67
C ILE A 199 10.58 2.77 8.85
N LEU A 200 10.51 3.58 7.78
CA LEU A 200 10.93 4.99 7.85
C LEU A 200 9.78 5.93 8.22
N ASN A 201 8.53 5.46 8.23
CA ASN A 201 7.37 6.25 8.64
C ASN A 201 6.98 5.93 10.10
N PRO A 202 7.14 6.86 11.06
CA PRO A 202 6.81 6.62 12.46
C PRO A 202 5.33 6.26 12.70
N ALA A 203 4.41 6.86 11.93
CA ALA A 203 2.99 6.53 12.03
C ALA A 203 2.71 5.10 11.55
N ALA A 204 3.41 4.64 10.51
CA ALA A 204 3.31 3.27 10.02
C ALA A 204 3.77 2.26 11.08
N LYS A 205 4.88 2.52 11.78
CA LYS A 205 5.35 1.64 12.87
C LYS A 205 4.29 1.42 13.95
N LYS A 206 3.63 2.49 14.39
CA LYS A 206 2.56 2.41 15.40
C LYS A 206 1.39 1.55 14.92
N GLN A 207 0.98 1.75 13.66
CA GLN A 207 -0.12 1.01 13.06
C GLN A 207 0.18 -0.47 12.86
N ILE A 208 1.36 -0.79 12.35
CA ILE A 208 1.85 -2.15 12.13
C ILE A 208 1.91 -2.93 13.46
N ARG A 209 2.36 -2.27 14.53
CA ARG A 209 2.32 -2.83 15.89
C ARG A 209 0.90 -3.12 16.34
N GLN A 210 0.01 -2.14 16.27
CA GLN A 210 -1.37 -2.31 16.72
C GLN A 210 -2.09 -3.39 15.91
N TYR A 211 -1.87 -3.49 14.60
CA TYR A 211 -2.49 -4.54 13.79
C TYR A 211 -2.04 -5.93 14.22
N ALA A 212 -0.73 -6.13 14.46
CA ALA A 212 -0.23 -7.40 14.96
C ALA A 212 -0.82 -7.74 16.35
N GLU A 213 -1.02 -6.74 17.20
CA GLU A 213 -1.71 -6.88 18.49
C GLU A 213 -3.19 -7.27 18.28
N SER A 214 -3.92 -6.58 17.39
CA SER A 214 -5.31 -6.86 17.04
C SER A 214 -5.50 -8.27 16.48
N VAL A 215 -4.66 -8.71 15.53
CA VAL A 215 -4.67 -10.09 15.01
C VAL A 215 -4.48 -11.08 16.16
N THR A 216 -3.48 -10.84 17.01
CA THR A 216 -3.14 -11.74 18.11
C THR A 216 -4.27 -11.83 19.14
N GLU A 217 -4.87 -10.71 19.52
CA GLU A 217 -5.94 -10.67 20.52
C GLU A 217 -7.22 -11.31 20.00
N LEU A 218 -7.63 -11.02 18.76
CA LEU A 218 -8.80 -11.66 18.16
C LEU A 218 -8.58 -13.17 18.03
N TYR A 219 -7.40 -13.61 17.58
CA TYR A 219 -7.08 -15.03 17.48
C TYR A 219 -7.10 -15.75 18.86
N LYS A 220 -6.65 -15.07 19.93
CA LYS A 220 -6.75 -15.61 21.31
C LYS A 220 -8.19 -15.79 21.74
N LEU A 221 -9.09 -14.83 21.48
CA LEU A 221 -10.52 -14.95 21.76
C LEU A 221 -11.13 -16.13 21.01
N MET A 222 -10.75 -16.32 19.74
CA MET A 222 -11.17 -17.46 18.92
C MET A 222 -10.72 -18.79 19.52
N LEU A 223 -9.46 -18.89 19.95
CA LEU A 223 -8.90 -20.10 20.59
C LEU A 223 -9.54 -20.43 21.93
N ALA A 224 -9.81 -19.42 22.76
CA ALA A 224 -10.44 -19.60 24.05
C ALA A 224 -11.95 -19.87 23.97
N GLY A 225 -12.55 -19.81 22.77
CA GLY A 225 -14.00 -19.98 22.58
C GLY A 225 -14.81 -18.84 23.17
N GLN A 226 -14.23 -17.65 23.34
CA GLN A 226 -14.86 -16.48 23.96
C GLN A 226 -15.77 -15.73 22.97
N GLY A 227 -16.78 -16.42 22.44
CA GLY A 227 -17.64 -15.91 21.36
C GLY A 227 -18.40 -14.63 21.70
N LYS A 228 -18.83 -14.46 22.96
CA LYS A 228 -19.50 -13.23 23.41
C LYS A 228 -18.57 -12.02 23.33
N GLU A 229 -17.37 -12.15 23.90
CA GLU A 229 -16.36 -11.08 23.91
C GLU A 229 -15.88 -10.75 22.50
N LEU A 230 -15.66 -11.77 21.66
CA LEU A 230 -15.31 -11.59 20.25
C LEU A 230 -16.39 -10.81 19.50
N ARG A 231 -17.67 -11.18 19.68
CA ARG A 231 -18.81 -10.51 19.05
C ARG A 231 -18.89 -9.04 19.50
N GLU A 232 -18.89 -8.79 20.81
CA GLU A 232 -18.94 -7.42 21.36
C GLU A 232 -17.81 -6.55 20.82
N ARG A 233 -16.58 -7.07 20.78
CA ARG A 233 -15.42 -6.37 20.25
C ARG A 233 -15.55 -6.04 18.77
N ILE A 234 -16.00 -6.99 17.94
CA ILE A 234 -16.18 -6.80 16.49
C ILE A 234 -17.26 -5.76 16.20
N HIS A 235 -18.41 -5.81 16.89
CA HIS A 235 -19.46 -4.79 16.68
C HIS A 235 -19.05 -3.42 17.21
N ALA A 236 -18.34 -3.33 18.34
CA ALA A 236 -17.82 -2.05 18.82
C ALA A 236 -16.85 -1.42 17.79
N ALA A 237 -15.97 -2.23 17.20
CA ALA A 237 -15.07 -1.77 16.16
C ALA A 237 -15.83 -1.35 14.88
N ARG A 238 -16.86 -2.10 14.49
CA ARG A 238 -17.75 -1.75 13.37
C ARG A 238 -18.37 -0.38 13.57
N ASP A 239 -19.02 -0.19 14.71
CA ASP A 239 -19.82 1.00 14.98
C ASP A 239 -18.92 2.24 15.08
N ALA A 240 -17.70 2.09 15.60
CA ALA A 240 -16.71 3.17 15.66
C ALA A 240 -16.16 3.57 14.29
N VAL A 241 -15.90 2.60 13.40
CA VAL A 241 -15.25 2.86 12.10
C VAL A 241 -16.24 3.22 11.00
N PHE A 242 -17.37 2.52 10.94
CA PHE A 242 -18.36 2.64 9.86
C PHE A 242 -19.61 3.43 10.28
N GLY A 243 -19.82 3.68 11.58
CA GLY A 243 -20.99 4.39 12.08
C GLY A 243 -22.31 3.66 11.80
N ALA A 244 -23.41 4.42 11.80
CA ALA A 244 -24.75 3.90 11.58
C ALA A 244 -24.90 3.26 10.17
N PRO A 245 -25.85 2.32 9.98
CA PRO A 245 -26.16 1.74 8.68
C PRO A 245 -26.54 2.84 7.69
N LYS A 246 -25.88 2.87 6.53
CA LYS A 246 -26.31 3.67 5.39
C LYS A 246 -27.33 2.88 4.55
N PRO A 247 -28.24 3.54 3.80
CA PRO A 247 -29.18 2.86 2.92
C PRO A 247 -28.49 1.88 1.96
N GLU A 248 -29.14 0.75 1.66
CA GLU A 248 -28.67 -0.26 0.70
C GLU A 248 -28.43 0.40 -0.68
N GLY A 249 -27.16 0.54 -1.07
CA GLY A 249 -26.74 1.21 -2.30
C GLY A 249 -25.32 1.79 -2.21
N ASP A 250 -24.86 2.12 -1.00
CA ASP A 250 -23.61 2.88 -0.77
C ASP A 250 -22.37 1.98 -0.51
N VAL A 251 -22.47 0.66 -0.68
CA VAL A 251 -21.36 -0.29 -0.45
C VAL A 251 -20.42 -0.32 -1.64
N LEU A 252 -19.12 -0.13 -1.40
CA LEU A 252 -18.09 0.00 -2.43
C LEU A 252 -17.99 -1.20 -3.39
N LEU A 253 -18.34 -2.42 -2.97
CA LEU A 253 -18.22 -3.65 -3.78
C LEU A 253 -19.43 -4.57 -3.57
N GLN A 254 -19.88 -5.25 -4.63
CA GLN A 254 -20.95 -6.26 -4.63
C GLN A 254 -20.41 -7.63 -5.09
N ASP A 255 -21.06 -8.71 -4.65
CA ASP A 255 -20.63 -10.10 -4.85
C ASP A 255 -20.36 -10.49 -6.31
N GLU A 256 -21.22 -10.04 -7.23
CA GLU A 256 -21.12 -10.33 -8.66
C GLU A 256 -19.82 -9.79 -9.31
N LEU A 257 -19.22 -8.75 -8.72
CA LEU A 257 -17.95 -8.16 -9.16
C LEU A 257 -16.74 -8.88 -8.56
N LEU A 258 -16.85 -9.42 -7.35
CA LEU A 258 -15.79 -10.13 -6.65
C LEU A 258 -15.53 -11.51 -7.26
N ASP A 259 -16.58 -12.18 -7.73
CA ASP A 259 -16.50 -13.53 -8.27
C ASP A 259 -15.93 -13.63 -9.70
N ARG A 260 -15.66 -12.51 -10.39
CA ARG A 260 -15.19 -12.53 -11.78
C ARG A 260 -13.69 -12.82 -11.94
N PHE A 261 -12.91 -12.71 -10.87
CA PHE A 261 -11.44 -12.69 -10.96
C PHE A 261 -10.80 -13.83 -10.15
N SER A 262 -10.92 -15.07 -10.64
CA SER A 262 -10.31 -16.25 -10.01
C SER A 262 -9.04 -16.71 -10.72
N LEU A 263 -8.05 -17.16 -9.95
CA LEU A 263 -6.86 -17.87 -10.47
C LEU A 263 -7.11 -19.38 -10.63
N GLY A 264 -8.21 -19.91 -10.07
CA GLY A 264 -8.63 -21.32 -10.16
C GLY A 264 -10.12 -21.48 -10.43
N ASP A 265 -10.59 -22.72 -10.54
CA ASP A 265 -12.01 -23.02 -10.82
C ASP A 265 -12.93 -22.59 -9.68
N LYS A 266 -14.08 -21.98 -10.00
CA LYS A 266 -15.07 -21.60 -8.97
C LYS A 266 -15.56 -22.84 -8.23
N PRO A 267 -15.49 -22.87 -6.89
CA PRO A 267 -16.01 -24.00 -6.14
C PRO A 267 -17.54 -24.06 -6.26
N ALA A 268 -18.09 -25.27 -6.20
CA ALA A 268 -19.55 -25.50 -6.26
C ALA A 268 -20.31 -24.88 -5.07
N GLN A 269 -19.63 -24.69 -3.93
CA GLN A 269 -20.14 -24.00 -2.75
C GLN A 269 -19.05 -23.13 -2.11
N ARG A 270 -19.44 -21.96 -1.61
CA ARG A 270 -18.56 -21.07 -0.86
C ARG A 270 -18.16 -21.73 0.47
N VAL A 271 -16.87 -21.83 0.73
CA VAL A 271 -16.34 -22.25 2.04
C VAL A 271 -16.42 -21.07 3.01
N LYS A 272 -16.98 -21.32 4.21
CA LYS A 272 -17.10 -20.29 5.26
C LYS A 272 -15.73 -19.97 5.83
N ASN A 273 -15.44 -18.70 6.04
CA ASN A 273 -14.14 -18.25 6.55
C ASN A 273 -14.38 -17.17 7.61
N ASN A 274 -13.61 -17.21 8.70
CA ASN A 274 -13.69 -16.21 9.77
C ASN A 274 -13.14 -14.83 9.34
N HIS A 275 -12.34 -14.79 8.29
CA HIS A 275 -11.69 -13.60 7.76
C HIS A 275 -10.93 -12.78 8.82
N LEU A 276 -10.14 -13.43 9.68
CA LEU A 276 -9.33 -12.82 10.74
C LEU A 276 -8.55 -11.59 10.27
N SER A 277 -7.99 -11.63 9.06
CA SER A 277 -7.28 -10.51 8.43
C SER A 277 -8.14 -9.26 8.24
N LEU A 278 -9.42 -9.40 7.88
CA LEU A 278 -10.36 -8.28 7.72
C LEU A 278 -10.88 -7.81 9.08
N LEU A 279 -11.20 -8.74 9.98
CA LEU A 279 -11.67 -8.42 11.34
C LEU A 279 -10.61 -7.63 12.12
N ALA A 280 -9.35 -8.06 12.05
CA ALA A 280 -8.24 -7.40 12.70
C ALA A 280 -7.93 -6.01 12.12
N MET A 281 -8.25 -5.78 10.83
CA MET A 281 -8.07 -4.46 10.22
C MET A 281 -8.98 -3.41 10.87
N VAL A 282 -10.27 -3.75 11.03
CA VAL A 282 -11.24 -2.83 11.64
C VAL A 282 -10.99 -2.66 13.13
N ASP A 283 -10.61 -3.73 13.84
CA ASP A 283 -10.18 -3.61 15.24
C ASP A 283 -8.96 -2.68 15.36
N CYS A 284 -7.96 -2.80 14.49
CA CYS A 284 -6.80 -1.92 14.47
C CYS A 284 -7.19 -0.46 14.24
N TRP A 285 -8.06 -0.19 13.27
CA TRP A 285 -8.56 1.17 13.00
C TRP A 285 -9.30 1.75 14.21
N TRP A 286 -10.16 0.96 14.84
CA TRP A 286 -10.86 1.35 16.06
C TRP A 286 -9.88 1.68 17.20
N LYS A 287 -8.91 0.81 17.48
CA LYS A 287 -7.91 1.03 18.55
C LYS A 287 -7.06 2.28 18.33
N LEU A 288 -6.86 2.69 17.07
CA LEU A 288 -6.07 3.88 16.73
C LEU A 288 -6.92 5.12 16.45
N ASN A 289 -8.24 5.01 16.56
CA ASN A 289 -9.19 6.06 16.22
C ASN A 289 -8.97 6.58 14.77
N ILE A 290 -8.82 5.65 13.83
CA ILE A 290 -8.63 5.91 12.40
C ILE A 290 -9.96 5.64 11.69
N VAL A 291 -10.45 6.63 10.95
CA VAL A 291 -11.56 6.46 10.01
C VAL A 291 -10.97 6.41 8.59
N PRO A 292 -11.01 5.25 7.90
CA PRO A 292 -10.31 5.08 6.61
C PRO A 292 -10.83 6.00 5.50
N TYR A 293 -12.08 6.47 5.61
CA TYR A 293 -12.71 7.36 4.62
C TYR A 293 -12.15 8.79 4.62
N ASP A 294 -11.58 9.25 5.74
CA ASP A 294 -11.03 10.61 5.86
C ASP A 294 -9.79 10.81 4.99
N HIS A 295 -9.14 9.71 4.59
CA HIS A 295 -7.88 9.70 3.86
C HIS A 295 -8.01 9.27 2.40
N MET A 296 -9.24 9.26 1.86
CA MET A 296 -9.54 8.79 0.50
C MET A 296 -8.89 9.62 -0.61
N ILE A 297 -8.49 10.87 -0.31
CA ILE A 297 -7.79 11.77 -1.26
C ILE A 297 -6.48 11.18 -1.80
N CYS A 298 -5.85 10.28 -1.05
CA CYS A 298 -4.61 9.59 -1.41
C CYS A 298 -4.80 8.06 -1.47
N SER A 299 -6.04 7.59 -1.59
CA SER A 299 -6.33 6.17 -1.67
C SER A 299 -5.71 5.56 -2.94
N THR A 300 -4.97 4.47 -2.76
CA THR A 300 -4.47 3.65 -3.86
C THR A 300 -5.56 2.67 -4.31
N PRO A 301 -5.50 2.12 -5.53
CA PRO A 301 -6.46 1.10 -5.97
C PRO A 301 -6.51 -0.10 -5.02
N LEU A 302 -5.36 -0.52 -4.49
CA LEU A 302 -5.25 -1.64 -3.53
C LEU A 302 -6.00 -1.32 -2.24
N PHE A 303 -5.81 -0.12 -1.69
CA PHE A 303 -6.51 0.31 -0.48
C PHE A 303 -8.03 0.36 -0.68
N ARG A 304 -8.51 0.90 -1.80
CA ARG A 304 -9.95 0.96 -2.10
C ARG A 304 -10.57 -0.43 -2.19
N LEU A 305 -9.89 -1.37 -2.83
CA LEU A 305 -10.34 -2.76 -2.91
C LEU A 305 -10.39 -3.40 -1.53
N TRP A 306 -9.32 -3.25 -0.75
CA TRP A 306 -9.23 -3.80 0.59
C TRP A 306 -10.28 -3.22 1.54
N LEU A 307 -10.45 -1.90 1.53
CA LEU A 307 -11.50 -1.21 2.27
C LEU A 307 -12.89 -1.67 1.83
N GLY A 308 -13.13 -1.80 0.53
CA GLY A 308 -14.41 -2.23 -0.02
C GLY A 308 -14.83 -3.62 0.43
N ILE A 309 -13.92 -4.61 0.41
CA ILE A 309 -14.24 -5.95 0.90
C ILE A 309 -14.38 -6.00 2.42
N THR A 310 -13.64 -5.15 3.14
CA THR A 310 -13.76 -5.03 4.61
C THR A 310 -15.11 -4.44 4.98
N GLU A 311 -15.52 -3.36 4.31
CA GLU A 311 -16.85 -2.76 4.49
C GLU A 311 -17.95 -3.76 4.13
N TYR A 312 -17.82 -4.48 3.02
CA TYR A 312 -18.78 -5.51 2.62
C TYR A 312 -18.99 -6.57 3.72
N VAL A 313 -17.92 -7.09 4.34
CA VAL A 313 -18.04 -8.04 5.46
C VAL A 313 -18.74 -7.43 6.66
N TYR A 314 -18.41 -6.19 7.02
CA TYR A 314 -18.92 -5.54 8.23
C TYR A 314 -20.34 -4.98 8.11
N ARG A 315 -20.76 -4.62 6.88
CA ARG A 315 -22.10 -4.09 6.60
C ARG A 315 -23.11 -5.20 6.35
N ASN A 316 -22.68 -6.37 5.89
CA ASN A 316 -23.56 -7.52 5.71
C ASN A 316 -23.67 -8.29 7.04
N GLU A 317 -24.76 -8.06 7.79
CA GLU A 317 -24.96 -8.66 9.13
C GLU A 317 -24.93 -10.19 9.09
N THR A 318 -25.52 -10.81 8.06
CA THR A 318 -25.50 -12.26 7.87
C THR A 318 -24.08 -12.78 7.69
N LEU A 319 -23.27 -12.10 6.86
CA LEU A 319 -21.88 -12.48 6.61
C LEU A 319 -21.00 -12.24 7.84
N LEU A 320 -21.16 -11.10 8.53
CA LEU A 320 -20.42 -10.78 9.75
C LEU A 320 -20.69 -11.82 10.84
N GLN A 321 -21.97 -12.16 11.03
CA GLN A 321 -22.36 -13.18 12.00
C GLN A 321 -21.84 -14.57 11.60
N GLU A 322 -21.80 -14.91 10.30
CA GLU A 322 -21.14 -16.12 9.83
C GLU A 322 -19.64 -16.12 10.15
N CYS A 323 -18.93 -15.01 9.93
CA CYS A 323 -17.51 -14.88 10.24
C CYS A 323 -17.25 -15.14 11.74
N ILE A 324 -18.05 -14.51 12.61
CA ILE A 324 -17.94 -14.67 14.07
C ILE A 324 -18.23 -16.10 14.51
N THR A 325 -19.30 -16.73 13.99
CA THR A 325 -19.62 -18.12 14.30
C THR A 325 -18.52 -19.06 13.83
N THR A 326 -18.06 -18.89 12.59
CA THR A 326 -16.97 -19.69 11.99
C THR A 326 -15.68 -19.54 12.80
N ALA A 327 -15.38 -18.34 13.31
CA ALA A 327 -14.20 -18.09 14.14
C ALA A 327 -14.18 -18.91 15.44
N ILE A 328 -15.36 -19.23 15.99
CA ILE A 328 -15.51 -19.97 17.25
C ILE A 328 -15.67 -21.47 17.01
N GLU A 329 -16.58 -21.83 16.10
CA GLU A 329 -17.05 -23.21 15.93
C GLU A 329 -16.23 -24.00 14.90
N ASP A 330 -15.69 -23.32 13.89
CA ASP A 330 -14.92 -23.94 12.82
C ASP A 330 -13.41 -23.97 13.14
N LYS A 331 -12.77 -25.10 12.84
CA LYS A 331 -11.34 -25.33 13.06
C LYS A 331 -10.55 -25.48 11.75
N SER A 332 -11.21 -25.48 10.60
CA SER A 332 -10.62 -25.72 9.28
C SER A 332 -9.56 -24.69 8.87
N PHE A 333 -9.69 -23.43 9.33
CA PHE A 333 -8.71 -22.36 9.10
C PHE A 333 -7.78 -22.12 10.30
N ARG A 334 -7.94 -22.84 11.42
CA ARG A 334 -7.25 -22.51 12.67
C ARG A 334 -5.73 -22.56 12.56
N ALA A 335 -5.22 -23.54 11.80
CA ALA A 335 -3.79 -23.68 11.54
C ALA A 335 -3.26 -22.53 10.66
N ASP A 336 -4.04 -22.11 9.65
CA ASP A 336 -3.70 -20.97 8.81
C ASP A 336 -3.73 -19.65 9.58
N ASP A 337 -4.71 -19.46 10.46
CA ASP A 337 -4.83 -18.29 11.34
C ASP A 337 -3.67 -18.20 12.34
N LEU A 338 -3.16 -19.35 12.80
CA LEU A 338 -1.95 -19.41 13.64
C LEU A 338 -0.73 -18.87 12.88
N GLU A 339 -0.47 -19.40 11.68
CA GLU A 339 0.64 -18.96 10.85
C GLU A 339 0.50 -17.49 10.45
N PHE A 340 -0.73 -17.04 10.17
CA PHE A 340 -1.02 -15.63 9.90
C PHE A 340 -0.71 -14.74 11.11
N THR A 341 -1.09 -15.17 12.31
CA THR A 341 -0.82 -14.44 13.56
C THR A 341 0.68 -14.35 13.83
N PHE A 342 1.44 -15.44 13.65
CA PHE A 342 2.89 -15.42 13.77
C PHE A 342 3.55 -14.55 12.71
N ALA A 343 3.08 -14.61 11.47
CA ALA A 343 3.59 -13.77 10.39
C ALA A 343 3.39 -12.28 10.68
N ALA A 344 2.20 -11.87 11.14
CA ALA A 344 1.90 -10.49 11.48
C ALA A 344 2.83 -9.96 12.60
N ARG A 345 3.08 -10.78 13.63
CA ARG A 345 4.01 -10.45 14.71
C ARG A 345 5.45 -10.34 14.24
N ASP A 346 5.94 -11.29 13.45
CA ASP A 346 7.32 -11.27 12.96
C ASP A 346 7.59 -10.08 12.02
N TRP A 347 6.67 -9.78 11.11
CA TRP A 347 6.79 -8.57 10.28
C TRP A 347 6.77 -7.29 11.13
N SER A 348 5.90 -7.23 12.12
CA SER A 348 5.82 -6.10 13.04
C SER A 348 7.13 -5.89 13.80
N GLU A 349 7.71 -6.96 14.35
CA GLU A 349 8.98 -6.90 15.08
C GLU A 349 10.13 -6.40 14.19
N ARG A 350 10.23 -6.93 12.96
CA ARG A 350 11.24 -6.48 11.97
C ARG A 350 11.12 -4.98 11.67
N VAL A 351 9.88 -4.49 11.58
CA VAL A 351 9.60 -3.07 11.34
C VAL A 351 9.97 -2.21 12.55
N GLN A 352 9.67 -2.66 13.78
CA GLN A 352 10.04 -1.93 14.99
C GLN A 352 11.57 -1.77 15.10
N LEU A 353 12.29 -2.89 14.94
CA LEU A 353 13.75 -2.94 14.99
C LEU A 353 14.42 -2.17 13.84
N GLY A 354 13.71 -1.95 12.74
CA GLY A 354 14.22 -1.22 11.58
C GLY A 354 15.28 -1.98 10.77
N HIS A 355 15.28 -3.31 10.87
CA HIS A 355 16.25 -4.17 10.18
C HIS A 355 15.89 -4.33 8.70
N MET A 356 16.41 -3.43 7.85
CA MET A 356 16.17 -3.46 6.39
C MET A 356 16.61 -4.78 5.74
N ASP A 357 17.79 -5.30 6.08
CA ASP A 357 18.30 -6.55 5.49
C ASP A 357 17.45 -7.75 5.93
N GLY A 358 17.08 -7.81 7.20
CA GLY A 358 16.17 -8.86 7.70
C GLY A 358 14.79 -8.79 7.04
N TYR A 359 14.29 -7.59 6.73
CA TYR A 359 13.05 -7.43 5.96
C TYR A 359 13.24 -7.97 4.53
N ARG A 360 14.33 -7.60 3.87
CA ARG A 360 14.68 -8.03 2.52
C ARG A 360 14.76 -9.55 2.40
N GLU A 361 15.58 -10.20 3.23
CA GLU A 361 15.80 -11.65 3.16
C GLU A 361 14.48 -12.43 3.28
N LYS A 362 13.63 -12.02 4.23
CA LYS A 362 12.32 -12.64 4.41
C LYS A 362 11.41 -12.40 3.20
N PHE A 363 11.35 -11.17 2.71
CA PHE A 363 10.52 -10.82 1.55
C PHE A 363 10.97 -11.62 0.32
N GLU A 364 12.26 -11.64 0.02
CA GLU A 364 12.85 -12.33 -1.15
C GLU A 364 12.63 -13.85 -1.05
N LYS A 365 12.76 -14.45 0.14
CA LYS A 365 12.45 -15.87 0.35
C LYS A 365 11.01 -16.21 -0.05
N ILE A 366 10.03 -15.42 0.40
CA ILE A 366 8.61 -15.66 0.09
C ILE A 366 8.33 -15.31 -1.37
N GLN A 367 8.96 -14.26 -1.89
CA GLN A 367 8.89 -13.88 -3.30
C GLN A 367 9.35 -15.02 -4.21
N SER A 368 10.47 -15.68 -3.89
CA SER A 368 10.96 -16.83 -4.66
C SER A 368 9.99 -18.01 -4.65
N TYR A 369 9.26 -18.23 -3.55
CA TYR A 369 8.26 -19.29 -3.45
C TYR A 369 7.09 -19.08 -4.44
N PHE A 370 6.61 -17.84 -4.58
CA PHE A 370 5.49 -17.51 -5.47
C PHE A 370 5.90 -17.09 -6.89
N ALA A 371 7.20 -16.94 -7.16
CA ALA A 371 7.75 -16.46 -8.42
C ALA A 371 7.19 -17.12 -9.70
N PRO A 372 6.96 -18.45 -9.74
CA PRO A 372 6.43 -19.11 -10.94
C PRO A 372 5.07 -18.58 -11.41
N ARG A 373 4.28 -17.96 -10.53
CA ARG A 373 2.91 -17.50 -10.82
C ARG A 373 2.75 -15.98 -10.94
N PHE A 374 3.83 -15.21 -10.79
CA PHE A 374 3.73 -13.74 -10.86
C PHE A 374 3.26 -13.23 -12.21
N GLN A 375 3.66 -13.86 -13.33
CA GLN A 375 3.26 -13.40 -14.66
C GLN A 375 1.74 -13.50 -14.86
N GLU A 376 1.16 -14.64 -14.49
CA GLU A 376 -0.27 -14.90 -14.56
C GLU A 376 -1.05 -14.02 -13.57
N ALA A 377 -0.62 -13.98 -12.32
CA ALA A 377 -1.27 -13.18 -11.28
C ALA A 377 -1.22 -11.66 -11.57
N ASN A 378 -0.14 -11.16 -12.16
CA ASN A 378 -0.05 -9.75 -12.55
C ASN A 378 -1.04 -9.40 -13.67
N LYS A 379 -1.23 -10.29 -14.64
CA LYS A 379 -2.20 -10.09 -15.72
C LYS A 379 -3.63 -9.99 -15.16
N ILE A 380 -4.02 -10.98 -14.35
CA ILE A 380 -5.36 -11.06 -13.74
C ILE A 380 -5.58 -9.91 -12.76
N GLY A 381 -4.60 -9.63 -11.89
CA GLY A 381 -4.70 -8.55 -10.91
C GLY A 381 -4.83 -7.15 -11.54
N ASN A 382 -4.17 -6.90 -12.67
CA ASN A 382 -4.32 -5.63 -13.40
C ASN A 382 -5.69 -5.51 -14.08
N GLU A 383 -6.18 -6.60 -14.67
CA GLU A 383 -7.52 -6.65 -15.27
C GLU A 383 -8.63 -6.46 -14.22
N MET A 384 -8.48 -7.08 -13.05
CA MET A 384 -9.37 -6.91 -11.90
C MET A 384 -9.45 -5.46 -11.45
N ILE A 385 -8.30 -4.82 -11.19
CA ILE A 385 -8.26 -3.42 -10.76
C ILE A 385 -8.88 -2.50 -11.82
N LYS A 386 -8.53 -2.70 -13.10
CA LYS A 386 -9.09 -1.89 -14.19
C LYS A 386 -10.61 -2.00 -14.25
N THR A 387 -11.15 -3.21 -14.21
CA THR A 387 -12.59 -3.46 -14.30
C THR A 387 -13.34 -2.87 -13.11
N ILE A 388 -12.79 -3.03 -11.89
CA ILE A 388 -13.41 -2.49 -10.69
C ILE A 388 -13.33 -0.95 -10.68
N GLU A 389 -12.21 -0.36 -11.09
CA GLU A 389 -12.10 1.09 -11.20
C GLU A 389 -13.06 1.69 -12.25
N GLU A 390 -13.26 1.02 -13.38
CA GLU A 390 -14.24 1.42 -14.40
C GLU A 390 -15.67 1.33 -13.86
N SER A 391 -16.01 0.26 -13.13
CA SER A 391 -17.32 0.11 -12.48
C SER A 391 -17.58 1.15 -11.39
N LEU A 392 -16.57 1.46 -10.56
CA LEU A 392 -16.66 2.49 -9.54
C LEU A 392 -16.77 3.91 -10.12
N LYS A 393 -16.23 4.14 -11.33
CA LYS A 393 -16.37 5.40 -12.05
C LYS A 393 -17.76 5.56 -12.66
N SER A 394 -18.29 4.51 -13.29
CA SER A 394 -19.62 4.56 -13.90
C SER A 394 -20.73 4.76 -12.87
N ARG A 395 -20.64 4.12 -11.70
CA ARG A 395 -21.59 4.35 -10.59
C ARG A 395 -21.61 5.79 -10.11
N ARG A 396 -20.43 6.38 -9.86
CA ARG A 396 -20.32 7.79 -9.46
C ARG A 396 -20.88 8.75 -10.50
N GLN A 397 -20.77 8.43 -11.79
CA GLN A 397 -21.38 9.24 -12.85
C GLN A 397 -22.90 9.11 -12.86
N ASN A 398 -23.44 7.94 -12.56
CA ASN A 398 -24.89 7.70 -12.48
C ASN A 398 -25.53 8.29 -11.21
N GLU A 399 -24.79 8.44 -10.11
CA GLU A 399 -25.25 9.10 -8.88
C GLU A 399 -25.25 10.64 -8.99
N LEU A 400 -24.46 11.19 -9.93
CA LEU A 400 -24.36 12.63 -10.20
C LEU A 400 -25.28 13.11 -11.34
N ALA A 401 -25.93 12.18 -12.04
CA ALA A 401 -26.89 12.43 -13.11
C ALA A 401 -28.31 12.25 -12.59
#